data_AF-A0A7Y0JCP9-F1
#
_entry.id   AF-A0A7Y0JCP9-F1
#
_cell.length_a   1.000
_cell.length_b   1.000
_cell.length_c   1.000
_cell.angle_alpha   90.00
_cell.angle_beta   90.00
_cell.angle_gamma   90.00
#
_symmetry.space_group_name_H-M   'P 1'
#
loop_
_entity.id
_entity.type
_entity.pdbx_description
1 polymer ?
#
loop_
_entity_poly.entity_id
_entity_poly.type
_entity_poly.pdbx_seq_one_letter_code
_entity_poly.pdbx_strand_id
1 'polypeptide(L)'
;LPAPPSPYVPEPPPVPPRAPFRFRASLARPGDVLLMCTDGLADPLRGEPELAARLAGRWSDAAAPGLAAFLADAQTRVKGYADDRTAAAVWEA
;
A
#
# COMPACT_ATOMS: atom_id res chain seq x y z
N LEU A 1 -38.49 -20.40 31.70
CA LEU A 1 -38.75 -20.15 30.26
C LEU A 1 -38.04 -18.87 29.87
N PRO A 2 -37.33 -18.79 28.73
CA PRO A 2 -36.74 -17.53 28.28
C PRO A 2 -37.84 -16.51 27.96
N ALA A 3 -37.54 -15.23 28.20
CA ALA A 3 -38.48 -14.14 27.92
C ALA A 3 -38.71 -14.01 26.40
N PRO A 4 -39.94 -13.67 25.96
CA PRO A 4 -40.21 -13.44 24.55
C PRO A 4 -39.39 -12.24 24.04
N PRO A 5 -38.93 -12.27 22.78
CA PRO A 5 -38.19 -11.16 22.20
C PRO A 5 -39.04 -9.88 22.22
N SER A 6 -38.42 -8.76 22.59
CA SER A 6 -39.06 -7.45 22.61
C SER A 6 -39.52 -7.07 21.19
N PRO A 7 -40.78 -6.62 21.00
CA PRO A 7 -41.26 -6.16 19.69
C PRO A 7 -40.61 -4.84 19.25
N TYR A 8 -39.89 -4.17 20.15
CA TYR A 8 -39.10 -2.97 19.87
C TYR A 8 -37.61 -3.32 19.96
N VAL A 9 -37.10 -3.97 18.91
CA VAL A 9 -35.68 -3.90 18.58
C VAL A 9 -35.55 -2.80 17.53
N PRO A 10 -34.91 -1.65 17.84
CA PRO A 10 -34.68 -0.62 16.85
C PRO A 10 -33.93 -1.20 15.66
N GLU A 11 -34.41 -0.98 14.44
CA GLU A 11 -33.63 -1.33 13.26
C GLU A 11 -32.29 -0.58 13.30
N PRO A 12 -31.16 -1.27 13.05
CA PRO A 12 -29.89 -0.59 12.94
C PRO A 12 -29.96 0.44 11.82
N PRO A 13 -29.31 1.61 11.98
CA PRO A 13 -29.32 2.64 10.96
C PRO A 13 -28.79 2.08 9.62
N PRO A 14 -29.32 2.53 8.47
CA PRO A 14 -28.84 2.08 7.18
C PRO A 14 -27.35 2.39 7.05
N VAL A 15 -26.56 1.36 6.72
CA VAL A 15 -25.12 1.52 6.46
C VAL A 15 -24.97 2.35 5.19
N PRO A 16 -24.16 3.42 5.19
CA PRO A 16 -23.89 4.18 3.98
C PRO A 16 -23.40 3.26 2.85
N PRO A 17 -23.81 3.49 1.59
CA PRO A 17 -23.30 2.71 0.47
C PRO A 17 -21.78 2.83 0.44
N ARG A 18 -21.09 1.68 0.33
CA ARG A 18 -19.63 1.68 0.17
C ARG A 18 -19.28 2.46 -1.08
N ALA A 19 -18.24 3.29 -0.99
CA ALA A 19 -17.70 3.95 -2.17
C ALA A 19 -17.35 2.89 -3.25
N PRO A 20 -17.62 3.18 -4.53
CA PRO A 20 -17.31 2.23 -5.59
C PRO A 20 -15.81 1.94 -5.63
N PHE A 21 -15.45 0.71 -6.00
CA PHE A 21 -14.07 0.33 -6.22
C PHE A 21 -13.46 1.19 -7.33
N ARG A 22 -12.27 1.75 -7.09
CA ARG A 22 -11.56 2.59 -8.05
C ARG A 22 -10.47 1.78 -8.73
N PHE A 23 -10.69 1.42 -9.99
CA PHE A 23 -9.64 0.85 -10.82
C PHE A 23 -8.61 1.92 -11.20
N ARG A 24 -7.33 1.54 -11.19
CA ARG A 24 -6.25 2.31 -11.80
C ARG A 24 -5.45 1.37 -12.71
N ALA A 25 -5.52 1.60 -14.01
CA ALA A 25 -4.69 0.91 -14.98
C ALA A 25 -3.40 1.72 -15.20
N SER A 26 -2.25 1.05 -15.14
CA SER A 26 -0.95 1.60 -15.46
C SER A 26 -0.29 0.70 -16.50
N LEU A 27 0.21 1.28 -17.58
CA LEU A 27 1.02 0.58 -18.58
C LEU A 27 2.49 0.84 -18.24
N ALA A 28 3.22 -0.23 -17.91
CA ALA A 28 4.65 -0.17 -17.63
C ALA A 28 5.46 -0.09 -18.93
N ARG A 29 6.62 0.55 -18.85
CA ARG A 29 7.68 0.53 -19.87
C ARG A 29 8.80 -0.42 -19.45
N PRO A 30 9.70 -0.82 -20.36
CA PRO A 30 10.91 -1.55 -20.02
C PRO A 30 11.68 -0.91 -18.86
N GLY A 31 11.85 -1.68 -17.78
CA GLY A 31 12.52 -1.24 -16.55
C GLY A 31 11.66 -0.47 -15.56
N ASP A 32 10.36 -0.29 -15.82
CA ASP A 32 9.44 0.30 -14.84
C ASP A 32 9.10 -0.69 -13.72
N VAL A 33 8.82 -0.12 -12.54
CA VAL A 33 8.31 -0.85 -11.38
C VAL A 33 6.98 -0.23 -10.96
N LEU A 34 5.93 -1.05 -10.92
CA LEU A 34 4.65 -0.66 -10.34
C LEU A 34 4.65 -1.00 -8.85
N LEU A 35 4.59 0.01 -7.98
CA LEU A 35 4.48 -0.14 -6.53
C LEU A 35 3.06 0.22 -6.04
N MET A 36 2.43 -0.70 -5.31
CA MET A 36 1.26 -0.45 -4.47
C MET A 36 1.68 -0.56 -3.00
N CYS A 37 1.40 0.46 -2.19
CA CYS A 37 1.78 0.47 -0.79
C CYS A 37 0.84 1.31 0.09
N THR A 38 0.96 1.12 1.40
CA THR A 38 0.30 1.98 2.41
C THR A 38 0.99 3.35 2.50
N ASP A 39 0.33 4.29 3.17
CA ASP A 39 0.86 5.60 3.54
C ASP A 39 2.22 5.53 4.25
N GLY A 40 2.43 4.56 5.14
CA GLY A 40 3.71 4.35 5.83
C GLY A 40 4.94 4.19 4.92
N LEU A 41 4.75 3.87 3.64
CA LEU A 41 5.80 3.93 2.61
C LEU A 41 5.57 5.03 1.56
N ALA A 42 4.32 5.31 1.21
CA ALA A 42 3.99 6.31 0.20
C ALA A 42 4.34 7.75 0.62
N ASP A 43 4.20 8.08 1.91
CA ASP A 43 4.49 9.40 2.44
C ASP A 43 5.98 9.72 2.47
N PRO A 44 6.89 8.86 2.99
CA PRO A 44 8.32 9.13 2.88
C PRO A 44 8.79 9.16 1.42
N LEU A 45 8.20 8.36 0.51
CA LEU A 45 8.55 8.44 -0.92
C LEU A 45 8.19 9.78 -1.57
N ARG A 46 7.14 10.47 -1.11
CA ARG A 46 6.75 11.79 -1.61
C ARG A 46 7.45 12.93 -0.88
N GLY A 47 7.72 12.76 0.42
CA GLY A 47 8.32 13.78 1.26
C GLY A 47 9.84 13.86 1.16
N GLU A 48 10.51 12.75 0.81
CA GLU A 48 11.96 12.60 0.95
C GLU A 48 12.59 12.16 -0.39
N PRO A 49 13.06 13.12 -1.21
CA PRO A 49 13.60 12.84 -2.54
C PRO A 49 14.78 11.86 -2.54
N GLU A 50 15.59 11.85 -1.48
CA GLU A 50 16.72 10.93 -1.33
C GLU A 50 16.28 9.47 -1.24
N LEU A 51 15.16 9.18 -0.56
CA LEU A 51 14.60 7.83 -0.51
C LEU A 51 14.13 7.40 -1.91
N ALA A 52 13.39 8.26 -2.60
CA ALA A 52 12.90 7.98 -3.94
C ALA A 52 14.05 7.72 -4.92
N ALA A 53 15.11 8.55 -4.89
CA ALA A 53 16.29 8.37 -5.72
C ALA A 53 17.04 7.08 -5.40
N ARG A 54 17.20 6.73 -4.12
CA ARG A 54 17.81 5.47 -3.67
C ARG A 54 17.05 4.27 -4.20
N LEU A 55 15.73 4.25 -4.08
CA LEU A 55 14.93 3.13 -4.57
C LEU A 55 14.95 3.06 -6.10
N ALA A 56 14.81 4.19 -6.79
CA ALA A 56 14.90 4.23 -8.24
C ALA A 56 16.21 3.62 -8.76
N GLY A 57 17.36 3.97 -8.16
CA GLY A 57 18.64 3.41 -8.57
C GLY A 57 18.82 1.92 -8.24
N ARG A 58 18.13 1.39 -7.22
CA ARG A 58 18.21 -0.03 -6.85
C ARG A 58 17.22 -0.90 -7.61
N TRP A 59 16.10 -0.32 -8.01
CA TRP A 59 15.00 -1.04 -8.64
C TRP A 59 14.96 -0.88 -10.17
N SER A 60 15.84 -0.05 -10.74
CA SER A 60 15.99 0.12 -12.20
C SER A 60 16.69 -1.05 -12.91
N ASP A 61 17.04 -2.12 -12.21
CA ASP A 61 17.59 -3.33 -12.83
C ASP A 61 16.45 -4.15 -13.48
N ALA A 62 16.78 -4.92 -14.51
CA ALA A 62 15.80 -5.72 -15.27
C ALA A 62 15.20 -6.87 -14.43
N ALA A 63 15.91 -7.30 -13.37
CA ALA A 63 15.44 -8.36 -12.49
C ALA A 63 14.91 -7.79 -11.17
N ALA A 64 13.75 -8.31 -10.74
CA ALA A 64 13.22 -8.02 -9.41
C ALA A 64 14.22 -8.43 -8.32
N PRO A 65 14.39 -7.62 -7.25
CA PRO A 65 15.26 -7.97 -6.15
C PRO A 65 14.74 -9.21 -5.41
N GLY A 66 15.66 -10.00 -4.85
CA GLY A 66 15.27 -11.07 -3.93
C GLY A 66 14.54 -10.54 -2.70
N LEU A 67 13.73 -11.38 -2.04
CA LEU A 67 12.84 -10.98 -0.94
C LEU A 67 13.56 -10.17 0.17
N ALA A 68 14.75 -10.59 0.57
CA ALA A 68 15.52 -9.88 1.60
C ALA A 68 15.92 -8.46 1.16
N ALA A 69 16.33 -8.31 -0.10
CA ALA A 69 16.69 -7.01 -0.66
C ALA A 69 15.45 -6.11 -0.81
N PHE A 70 14.32 -6.67 -1.27
CA PHE A 70 13.04 -5.96 -1.33
C PHE A 70 12.61 -5.46 0.06
N LEU A 71 12.66 -6.31 1.07
CA LEU A 71 12.29 -5.93 2.44
C LEU A 71 13.25 -4.90 3.03
N ALA A 72 14.55 -4.98 2.75
CA ALA A 72 15.52 -3.97 3.19
C ALA A 72 15.23 -2.60 2.56
N ASP A 73 14.83 -2.59 1.29
CA ASP A 73 14.49 -1.37 0.56
C ASP A 73 13.19 -0.76 1.07
N ALA A 74 12.13 -1.56 1.19
CA ALA A 74 10.83 -1.12 1.70
C ALA A 74 10.88 -0.65 3.16
N GLN A 75 11.84 -1.15 3.96
CA GLN A 75 12.03 -0.78 5.38
C GLN A 75 13.09 0.32 5.59
N THR A 76 13.57 0.97 4.53
CA THR A 76 14.53 2.08 4.65
C THR A 76 13.98 3.16 5.60
N ARG A 77 14.66 3.38 6.73
CA ARG A 77 14.21 4.32 7.74
C ARG A 77 14.40 5.75 7.27
N VAL A 78 13.38 6.58 7.46
CA VAL A 78 13.48 8.02 7.26
C VAL A 78 12.94 8.71 8.50
N LYS A 79 13.64 9.74 8.97
CA LYS A 79 13.28 10.44 10.21
C LYS A 79 11.89 11.05 10.05
N GLY A 80 11.04 10.86 11.06
CA GLY A 80 9.65 11.35 11.03
C GLY A 80 8.65 10.39 10.39
N TYR A 81 9.09 9.25 9.83
CA TYR A 81 8.22 8.24 9.22
C TYR A 81 8.43 6.88 9.88
N ALA A 82 7.53 6.52 10.79
CA ALA A 82 7.63 5.30 11.60
C ALA A 82 6.40 4.39 11.50
N ASP A 83 5.45 4.71 10.61
CA ASP A 83 4.23 3.92 10.44
C ASP A 83 4.50 2.56 9.78
N ASP A 84 3.56 1.65 10.02
CA ASP A 84 3.58 0.31 9.45
C ASP A 84 3.56 0.35 7.91
N ARG A 85 4.35 -0.53 7.31
CA ARG A 85 4.55 -0.57 5.86
C ARG A 85 4.02 -1.85 5.27
N THR A 86 3.12 -1.72 4.31
CA THR A 86 2.73 -2.80 3.40
C THR A 86 3.06 -2.38 1.98
N ALA A 87 3.68 -3.28 1.21
CA ALA A 87 4.09 -3.01 -0.17
C ALA A 87 3.95 -4.26 -1.04
N ALA A 88 3.48 -4.08 -2.25
CA ALA A 88 3.49 -5.05 -3.33
C ALA A 88 4.03 -4.35 -4.58
N ALA A 89 5.01 -4.96 -5.24
CA ALA A 89 5.64 -4.40 -6.43
C ALA A 89 5.71 -5.42 -7.56
N VAL A 90 5.57 -4.92 -8.78
CA VAL A 90 5.67 -5.69 -10.02
C VAL A 90 6.73 -5.03 -10.89
N TRP A 91 7.74 -5.80 -11.28
CA TRP A 91 8.77 -5.39 -12.23
C TRP A 91 8.33 -5.79 -13.63
N GLU A 92 8.46 -4.86 -14.57
CA GLU A 92 8.39 -5.17 -15.99
C GLU A 92 9.68 -5.90 -16.40
N ALA A 93 9.55 -6.98 -17.20
CA ALA A 93 10.60 -7.96 -17.48
C ALA A 93 10.98 -7.97 -18.96
#